data_AF-A0A7R7DRK6-F1
#
_entry.id   AF-A0A7R7DRK6-F1
#
_cell.length_a   1.000
_cell.length_b   1.000
_cell.length_c   1.000
_cell.angle_alpha   90.00
_cell.angle_beta   90.00
_cell.angle_gamma   90.00
#
_symmetry.space_group_name_H-M   'P 1'
#
loop_
_entity.id
_entity.type
_entity.pdbx_description
1 polymer ?
#
loop_
_entity_poly.entity_id
_entity_poly.type
_entity_poly.pdbx_seq_one_letter_code
_entity_poly.pdbx_strand_id
1 'polypeptide(L)'
;MLPDLTALRRRLQLGPIDHRTAGAEMAVLHRAVTVPTPTARHRNNGGGVGVLTEADTLTSFDTMAAAARFAGTLHAATGIAAEIDTRTLGIRHRHEMHFVLVPPAEQDAVLGALAAGWHAARAAVAGPAGSTATGPATAAAIWRALLLTTAPVRNTADLRLRIRDTELLALAVRSAQVLGVPTQARATGTLGVLSVSATDGVYRLLDRLVPRLPAARRPVPGSRPTGMTRPARAGAAAGPRRPMPIH
;
A
#
# COMPACT_ATOMS: atom_id res chain seq x y z
N MET A 1 -6.43 18.94 -12.22
CA MET A 1 -5.40 18.88 -11.15
C MET A 1 -5.13 17.42 -10.82
N LEU A 2 -3.87 16.98 -10.69
CA LEU A 2 -3.59 15.66 -10.12
C LEU A 2 -3.99 15.65 -8.63
N PRO A 3 -4.49 14.53 -8.10
CA PRO A 3 -4.75 14.38 -6.67
C PRO A 3 -3.47 14.54 -5.86
N ASP A 4 -3.60 15.03 -4.62
CA ASP A 4 -2.46 15.11 -3.69
C ASP A 4 -1.83 13.71 -3.52
N LEU A 5 -0.62 13.56 -4.05
CA LEU A 5 0.13 12.31 -4.08
C LEU A 5 0.46 11.82 -2.66
N THR A 6 0.57 12.73 -1.69
CA THR A 6 0.82 12.37 -0.29
C THR A 6 -0.43 11.74 0.31
N ALA A 7 -1.59 12.37 0.16
CA ALA A 7 -2.87 11.80 0.58
C ALA A 7 -3.18 10.47 -0.14
N LEU A 8 -2.84 10.37 -1.43
CA LEU A 8 -2.98 9.15 -2.20
C LEU A 8 -2.10 8.01 -1.64
N ARG A 9 -0.80 8.26 -1.41
CA ARG A 9 0.09 7.24 -0.86
C ARG A 9 -0.37 6.76 0.51
N ARG A 10 -0.85 7.67 1.37
CA ARG A 10 -1.46 7.31 2.65
C ARG A 10 -2.68 6.42 2.46
N ARG A 11 -3.54 6.71 1.47
CA ARG A 11 -4.70 5.85 1.15
C ARG A 11 -4.31 4.47 0.63
N LEU A 12 -3.29 4.39 -0.24
CA LEU A 12 -2.80 3.11 -0.76
C LEU A 12 -2.15 2.27 0.35
N GLN A 13 -1.40 2.92 1.25
CA GLN A 13 -0.82 2.28 2.43
C GLN A 13 -1.89 1.66 3.33
N LEU A 14 -2.93 2.43 3.66
CA LEU A 14 -4.01 2.03 4.58
C LEU A 14 -5.09 1.15 3.91
N GLY A 15 -5.01 0.92 2.60
CA GLY A 15 -5.95 0.06 1.89
C GLY A 15 -5.89 -1.38 2.40
N PRO A 16 -6.97 -2.16 2.30
CA PRO A 16 -6.94 -3.56 2.72
C PRO A 16 -5.88 -4.36 1.95
N ILE A 17 -5.25 -5.29 2.65
CA ILE A 17 -4.33 -6.28 2.06
C ILE A 17 -5.16 -7.51 1.73
N ASP A 18 -5.21 -7.89 0.45
CA ASP A 18 -5.86 -9.11 0.03
C ASP A 18 -4.83 -10.25 0.04
N HIS A 19 -5.03 -11.23 0.92
CA HIS A 19 -4.17 -12.41 1.06
C HIS A 19 -3.90 -13.13 -0.27
N ARG A 20 -4.84 -13.11 -1.21
CA ARG A 20 -4.68 -13.75 -2.54
C ARG A 20 -3.65 -13.05 -3.43
N THR A 21 -3.41 -11.77 -3.17
CA THR A 21 -2.49 -10.93 -3.96
C THR A 21 -1.28 -10.47 -3.18
N ALA A 22 -1.23 -10.74 -1.87
CA ALA A 22 -0.20 -10.25 -0.95
C ALA A 22 1.22 -10.66 -1.39
N GLY A 23 1.42 -11.92 -1.79
CA GLY A 23 2.72 -12.39 -2.28
C GLY A 23 3.18 -11.68 -3.55
N ALA A 24 2.25 -11.40 -4.48
CA ALA A 24 2.55 -10.65 -5.70
C ALA A 24 2.88 -9.18 -5.39
N GLU A 25 2.10 -8.53 -4.52
CA GLU A 25 2.33 -7.15 -4.11
C GLU A 25 3.68 -6.98 -3.41
N MET A 26 3.99 -7.87 -2.46
CA MET A 26 5.26 -7.92 -1.73
C MET A 26 6.45 -8.09 -2.68
N ALA A 27 6.38 -9.04 -3.62
CA ALA A 27 7.45 -9.29 -4.57
C ALA A 27 7.74 -8.07 -5.46
N VAL A 28 6.69 -7.38 -5.89
CA VAL A 28 6.82 -6.16 -6.70
C VAL A 28 7.38 -5.00 -5.88
N LEU A 29 6.96 -4.84 -4.63
CA LEU A 29 7.52 -3.85 -3.69
C LEU A 29 9.03 -4.04 -3.53
N HIS A 30 9.47 -5.27 -3.25
CA HIS A 30 10.88 -5.61 -3.10
C HIS A 30 11.68 -5.30 -4.37
N ARG A 31 11.19 -5.76 -5.53
CA ARG A 31 11.89 -5.62 -6.80
C ARG A 31 11.94 -4.17 -7.32
N ALA A 32 10.92 -3.37 -7.01
CA ALA A 32 10.91 -1.97 -7.38
C ALA A 32 11.94 -1.13 -6.61
N VAL A 33 12.35 -1.58 -5.42
CA VAL A 33 13.34 -0.93 -4.55
C VAL A 33 14.77 -1.38 -4.85
N THR A 34 14.98 -2.68 -5.07
CA THR A 34 16.32 -3.23 -5.36
C THR A 34 16.90 -2.74 -6.67
N VAL A 35 16.10 -2.07 -7.49
CA VAL A 35 16.55 -1.24 -8.59
C VAL A 35 16.95 0.14 -8.03
N PRO A 36 18.25 0.47 -7.92
CA PRO A 36 18.66 1.73 -7.31
C PRO A 36 18.05 2.90 -8.05
N THR A 37 17.21 3.66 -7.34
CA THR A 37 16.52 4.86 -7.83
C THR A 37 17.48 6.04 -7.69
N PRO A 38 18.02 6.63 -8.78
CA PRO A 38 18.87 7.80 -8.67
C PRO A 38 17.98 9.05 -8.55
N THR A 39 17.44 9.29 -7.36
CA THR A 39 16.91 10.60 -6.99
C THR A 39 17.92 11.36 -6.14
N ALA A 40 19.15 11.44 -6.63
CA ALA A 40 20.07 12.52 -6.32
C ALA A 40 21.07 12.61 -7.47
N ARG A 41 21.37 13.83 -7.93
CA ARG A 41 22.52 14.08 -8.80
C ARG A 41 23.77 13.60 -8.05
N HIS A 42 24.18 12.35 -8.30
CA HIS A 42 25.47 11.83 -7.86
C HIS A 42 26.54 12.42 -8.79
N ARG A 43 26.84 13.71 -8.61
CA ARG A 43 28.07 14.29 -9.11
C ARG A 43 29.19 13.72 -8.24
N ASN A 44 30.04 12.94 -8.88
CA ASN A 44 31.32 12.44 -8.37
C ASN A 44 31.96 13.42 -7.38
N ASN A 45 32.11 12.98 -6.13
CA ASN A 45 33.31 13.26 -5.34
C ASN A 45 33.38 12.27 -4.18
N GLY A 46 34.58 11.71 -4.00
CA GLY A 46 34.87 10.56 -3.16
C GLY A 46 34.47 10.71 -1.70
N GLY A 47 34.14 9.56 -1.11
CA GLY A 47 33.76 9.41 0.28
C GLY A 47 32.88 8.18 0.43
N GLY A 48 33.48 7.00 0.44
CA GLY A 48 32.78 5.77 0.80
C GLY A 48 32.17 5.93 2.20
N VAL A 49 30.85 5.79 2.30
CA VAL A 49 30.14 5.77 3.57
C VAL A 49 29.03 4.72 3.46
N GLY A 50 29.20 3.63 4.21
CA GLY A 50 28.13 2.71 4.58
C GLY A 50 28.06 1.43 3.79
N VAL A 51 29.03 0.54 3.99
CA VAL A 51 28.78 -0.91 3.94
C VAL A 51 27.70 -1.19 4.98
N LEU A 52 26.47 -1.51 4.55
CA LEU A 52 25.41 -2.03 5.44
C LEU A 52 25.44 -3.56 5.33
N THR A 53 26.31 -4.16 6.13
CA THR A 53 26.36 -5.61 6.42
C THR A 53 25.54 -5.93 7.66
N GLU A 54 24.28 -5.49 7.73
CA GLU A 54 23.38 -6.07 8.70
C GLU A 54 22.79 -7.32 8.08
N ALA A 55 23.18 -8.47 8.62
CA ALA A 55 22.76 -9.79 8.16
C ALA A 55 21.23 -9.95 8.12
N ASP A 56 20.49 -9.08 8.82
CA ASP A 56 19.06 -9.20 9.05
C ASP A 56 18.22 -8.25 8.17
N THR A 57 18.87 -7.37 7.39
CA THR A 57 18.17 -6.42 6.51
C THR A 57 17.77 -7.08 5.21
N LEU A 58 16.46 -7.22 4.97
CA LEU A 58 15.93 -7.75 3.73
C LEU A 58 15.88 -6.70 2.61
N THR A 59 15.41 -5.48 2.93
CA THR A 59 15.27 -4.38 1.96
C THR A 59 15.07 -3.05 2.69
N SER A 60 15.11 -1.91 1.98
CA SER A 60 14.94 -0.58 2.56
C SER A 60 14.12 0.37 1.68
N PHE A 61 13.30 1.22 2.27
CA PHE A 61 12.40 2.12 1.55
C PHE A 61 12.62 3.58 1.93
N ASP A 62 12.50 4.48 0.96
CA ASP A 62 12.54 5.94 1.16
C ASP A 62 11.31 6.49 1.89
N THR A 63 10.28 5.67 2.11
CA THR A 63 9.05 6.10 2.79
C THR A 63 8.53 5.02 3.74
N MET A 64 8.08 5.44 4.92
CA MET A 64 7.42 4.57 5.90
C MET A 64 6.19 3.87 5.30
N ALA A 65 5.49 4.54 4.38
CA ALA A 65 4.31 3.98 3.72
C ALA A 65 4.62 2.71 2.91
N ALA A 66 5.72 2.70 2.17
CA ALA A 66 6.14 1.54 1.39
C ALA A 66 6.69 0.42 2.29
N ALA A 67 7.48 0.76 3.31
CA ALA A 67 7.99 -0.21 4.28
C ALA A 67 6.87 -0.92 5.06
N ALA A 68 5.92 -0.14 5.61
CA ALA A 68 4.77 -0.70 6.32
C ALA A 68 3.88 -1.56 5.42
N ARG A 69 3.68 -1.14 4.16
CA ARG A 69 2.93 -1.96 3.19
C ARG A 69 3.63 -3.27 2.93
N PHE A 70 4.95 -3.24 2.69
CA PHE A 70 5.76 -4.43 2.45
C PHE A 70 5.67 -5.40 3.63
N ALA A 71 5.90 -4.92 4.86
CA ALA A 71 5.80 -5.72 6.08
C ALA A 71 4.41 -6.36 6.25
N GLY A 72 3.34 -5.60 6.00
CA GLY A 72 1.98 -6.13 6.04
C GLY A 72 1.70 -7.18 4.97
N THR A 73 2.16 -6.97 3.72
CA THR A 73 1.99 -7.95 2.64
C THR A 73 2.84 -9.19 2.84
N LEU A 74 4.02 -9.06 3.45
CA LEU A 74 4.86 -10.18 3.87
C LEU A 74 4.13 -11.02 4.89
N HIS A 75 3.70 -10.42 5.99
CA HIS A 75 2.96 -11.13 7.03
C HIS A 75 1.69 -11.81 6.47
N ALA A 76 0.95 -11.12 5.60
CA ALA A 76 -0.25 -11.69 4.99
C ALA A 76 0.03 -12.87 4.04
N ALA A 77 1.22 -12.95 3.44
CA ALA A 77 1.62 -13.99 2.50
C ALA A 77 2.33 -15.17 3.15
N THR A 78 3.10 -14.93 4.22
CA THR A 78 3.98 -15.94 4.84
C THR A 78 3.69 -16.19 6.32
N GLY A 79 2.94 -15.31 6.99
CA GLY A 79 2.77 -15.32 8.45
C GLY A 79 3.96 -14.72 9.22
N ILE A 80 5.08 -14.43 8.55
CA ILE A 80 6.30 -13.94 9.18
C ILE A 80 6.17 -12.45 9.48
N ALA A 81 6.40 -12.07 10.74
CA ALA A 81 6.45 -10.67 11.13
C ALA A 81 7.81 -10.06 10.75
N ALA A 82 7.78 -8.87 10.17
CA ALA A 82 8.97 -8.07 9.93
C ALA A 82 9.00 -6.86 10.86
N GLU A 83 10.20 -6.52 11.31
CA GLU A 83 10.46 -5.28 12.03
C GLU A 83 10.83 -4.16 11.04
N ILE A 84 10.50 -2.92 11.38
CA ILE A 84 10.88 -1.75 10.58
C ILE A 84 11.75 -0.85 11.43
N ASP A 85 13.03 -0.77 11.07
CA ASP A 85 13.97 0.18 11.67
C ASP A 85 14.06 1.46 10.82
N THR A 86 14.02 2.62 11.48
CA THR A 86 14.07 3.93 10.80
C THR A 86 15.37 4.63 11.12
N ARG A 87 16.15 4.93 10.09
CA ARG A 87 17.45 5.58 10.21
C ARG A 87 17.52 6.83 9.37
N THR A 88 18.18 7.86 9.89
CA THR A 88 18.50 9.06 9.10
C THR A 88 19.86 8.87 8.45
N LEU A 89 19.91 8.86 7.12
CA LEU A 89 21.15 8.78 6.34
C LEU A 89 21.46 10.11 5.64
N GLY A 90 22.73 10.31 5.30
CA GLY A 90 23.21 11.44 4.51
C GLY A 90 23.82 12.58 5.34
N ILE A 91 24.89 13.19 4.81
CA ILE A 91 25.69 14.21 5.51
C ILE A 91 25.13 15.62 5.25
N ARG A 92 24.80 15.95 3.99
CA ARG A 92 24.30 17.28 3.58
C ARG A 92 22.78 17.37 3.54
N HIS A 93 22.13 16.29 3.12
CA HIS A 93 20.69 16.14 3.13
C HIS A 93 20.39 14.92 3.99
N ARG A 94 19.63 15.14 5.06
CA ARG A 94 19.15 14.08 5.94
C ARG A 94 17.94 13.44 5.29
N HIS A 95 18.05 12.14 5.02
CA HIS A 95 16.98 11.33 4.44
C HIS A 95 16.60 10.25 5.45
N GLU A 96 15.32 10.19 5.80
CA GLU A 96 14.77 9.07 6.56
C GLU A 96 14.65 7.86 5.63
N MET A 97 15.28 6.77 6.04
CA MET A 97 15.25 5.46 5.38
C MET A 97 14.64 4.46 6.33
N HIS A 98 13.81 3.57 5.79
CA HIS A 98 13.08 2.58 6.56
C HIS A 98 13.50 1.18 6.13
N PHE A 99 14.26 0.50 6.98
CA PHE A 99 14.82 -0.83 6.77
C PHE A 99 13.82 -1.88 7.25
N VAL A 100 13.54 -2.87 6.42
CA VAL A 100 12.70 -4.02 6.80
C VAL A 100 13.61 -5.16 7.20
N LEU A 101 13.50 -5.55 8.46
CA LEU A 101 14.30 -6.60 9.09
C LEU A 101 13.48 -7.88 9.21
N VAL A 102 14.11 -9.01 8.91
CA VAL A 102 13.51 -10.35 9.05
C VAL A 102 14.49 -11.24 9.81
N PRO A 103 14.02 -12.06 10.77
CA PRO A 103 14.90 -12.99 11.48
C PRO A 103 15.73 -13.85 10.51
N PRO A 104 17.03 -14.05 10.74
CA PRO A 104 17.89 -14.86 9.87
C PRO A 104 17.35 -16.25 9.54
N ALA A 105 16.73 -16.90 10.53
CA ALA A 105 16.14 -18.22 10.38
C ALA A 105 14.98 -18.28 9.37
N GLU A 106 14.36 -17.13 9.06
CA GLU A 106 13.20 -17.02 8.18
C GLU A 106 13.56 -16.50 6.78
N GLN A 107 14.82 -16.10 6.55
CA GLN A 107 15.20 -15.40 5.31
C GLN A 107 15.01 -16.24 4.05
N ASP A 108 15.42 -17.51 4.08
CA ASP A 108 15.26 -18.41 2.93
C ASP A 108 13.78 -18.61 2.58
N ALA A 109 12.91 -18.73 3.59
CA ALA A 109 11.47 -18.84 3.41
C ALA A 109 10.89 -17.56 2.77
N VAL A 110 11.34 -16.38 3.23
CA VAL A 110 10.93 -15.09 2.65
C VAL A 110 11.42 -14.93 1.21
N LEU A 111 12.67 -15.28 0.90
CA LEU A 111 13.20 -15.23 -0.46
C LEU A 111 12.46 -16.18 -1.41
N GLY A 112 12.13 -17.39 -0.93
CA GLY A 112 11.27 -18.33 -1.66
C GLY A 112 9.88 -17.76 -1.93
N ALA A 113 9.25 -17.13 -0.94
CA ALA A 113 7.96 -16.49 -1.08
C ALA A 113 7.98 -15.29 -2.05
N LEU A 114 9.06 -14.49 -2.02
CA LEU A 114 9.27 -13.38 -2.98
C LEU A 114 9.38 -13.89 -4.41
N ALA A 115 10.16 -14.96 -4.63
CA ALA A 115 10.29 -15.57 -5.95
C ALA A 115 8.95 -16.14 -6.45
N ALA A 116 8.24 -16.90 -5.61
CA ALA A 116 6.93 -17.44 -5.94
C ALA A 116 5.90 -16.34 -6.24
N GLY A 117 5.87 -15.28 -5.41
CA GLY A 117 5.02 -14.11 -5.60
C GLY A 117 5.30 -13.38 -6.92
N TRP A 118 6.58 -13.25 -7.30
CA TRP A 118 6.97 -12.67 -8.58
C TRP A 118 6.46 -13.50 -9.77
N HIS A 119 6.65 -14.81 -9.73
CA HIS A 119 6.16 -15.71 -10.76
C HIS A 119 4.63 -15.66 -10.88
N ALA A 120 3.92 -15.66 -9.75
CA ALA A 120 2.47 -15.51 -9.70
C ALA A 120 1.99 -14.16 -10.29
N ALA A 121 2.68 -13.06 -9.96
CA ALA A 121 2.38 -11.74 -10.51
C ALA A 121 2.48 -11.73 -12.05
N ARG A 122 3.57 -12.30 -12.59
CA ARG A 122 3.75 -12.41 -14.06
C ARG A 122 2.68 -13.27 -14.69
N ALA A 123 2.39 -14.44 -14.12
CA ALA A 123 1.39 -15.36 -14.64
C ALA A 123 -0.01 -14.72 -14.69
N ALA A 124 -0.39 -13.97 -13.64
CA ALA A 124 -1.70 -13.33 -13.53
C ALA A 124 -1.96 -12.28 -14.64
N VAL A 125 -0.91 -11.69 -15.22
CA VAL A 125 -1.01 -10.66 -16.27
C VAL A 125 -0.45 -11.11 -17.63
N ALA A 126 -0.09 -12.39 -17.80
CA ALA A 126 0.52 -12.91 -19.02
C ALA A 126 -0.49 -13.23 -20.15
N GLY A 127 -1.77 -13.50 -19.81
CA GLY A 127 -2.81 -13.87 -20.79
C GLY A 127 -3.52 -12.66 -21.43
N PRO A 128 -4.26 -12.86 -22.54
CA PRO A 128 -5.09 -11.81 -23.15
C PRO A 128 -6.05 -11.26 -22.08
N ALA A 129 -5.88 -9.97 -21.76
CA ALA A 129 -6.65 -9.25 -20.73
C ALA A 129 -6.75 -9.93 -19.34
N GLY A 130 -5.74 -10.71 -18.92
CA GLY A 130 -5.72 -11.27 -17.56
C GLY A 130 -6.75 -12.38 -17.35
N SER A 131 -6.70 -13.43 -18.17
CA SER A 131 -7.57 -14.64 -18.20
C SER A 131 -7.76 -15.38 -16.85
N THR A 132 -7.14 -14.96 -15.76
CA THR A 132 -7.35 -15.54 -14.43
C THR A 132 -8.34 -14.69 -13.64
N ALA A 133 -9.19 -15.31 -12.81
CA ALA A 133 -10.16 -14.59 -11.97
C ALA A 133 -9.49 -13.56 -11.02
N THR A 134 -8.21 -13.73 -10.71
CA THR A 134 -7.42 -12.82 -9.88
C THR A 134 -6.66 -11.76 -10.68
N GLY A 135 -6.64 -11.83 -12.02
CA GLY A 135 -5.87 -10.95 -12.89
C GLY A 135 -6.03 -9.45 -12.59
N PRO A 136 -7.28 -8.91 -12.54
CA PRO A 136 -7.50 -7.51 -12.19
C PRO A 136 -7.07 -7.12 -10.77
N ALA A 137 -7.27 -8.00 -9.79
CA ALA A 137 -6.87 -7.76 -8.41
C ALA A 137 -5.34 -7.74 -8.26
N THR A 138 -4.65 -8.70 -8.90
CA THR A 138 -3.19 -8.75 -8.96
C THR A 138 -2.61 -7.55 -9.71
N ALA A 139 -3.23 -7.14 -10.82
CA ALA A 139 -2.86 -5.93 -11.54
C ALA A 139 -2.98 -4.67 -10.65
N ALA A 140 -4.05 -4.57 -9.86
CA ALA A 140 -4.21 -3.51 -8.88
C ALA A 140 -3.14 -3.58 -7.75
N ALA A 141 -2.77 -4.77 -7.30
CA ALA A 141 -1.70 -4.96 -6.32
C ALA A 141 -0.34 -4.51 -6.88
N ILE A 142 -0.01 -4.88 -8.12
CA ILE A 142 1.20 -4.44 -8.83
C ILE A 142 1.28 -2.91 -8.88
N TRP A 143 0.19 -2.24 -9.28
CA TRP A 143 0.17 -0.78 -9.39
C TRP A 143 0.22 -0.07 -8.03
N ARG A 144 -0.39 -0.63 -6.98
CA ARG A 144 -0.22 -0.13 -5.60
C ARG A 144 1.24 -0.17 -5.19
N ALA A 145 1.90 -1.32 -5.38
CA ALA A 145 3.31 -1.51 -5.07
C ALA A 145 4.19 -0.47 -5.80
N LEU A 146 3.99 -0.30 -7.10
CA LEU A 146 4.73 0.67 -7.92
C LEU A 146 4.54 2.12 -7.45
N LEU A 147 3.32 2.53 -7.11
CA LEU A 147 3.04 3.90 -6.65
C LEU A 147 3.63 4.23 -5.28
N LEU A 148 3.77 3.22 -4.43
CA LEU A 148 4.37 3.35 -3.10
C LEU A 148 5.90 3.46 -3.19
N THR A 149 6.53 2.69 -4.08
CA THR A 149 8.01 2.64 -4.20
C THR A 149 8.56 3.71 -5.12
N THR A 150 7.89 4.01 -6.22
CA THR A 150 8.42 4.96 -7.20
C THR A 150 7.96 6.37 -6.88
N ALA A 151 8.91 7.30 -6.81
CA ALA A 151 8.62 8.72 -6.72
C ALA A 151 8.01 9.22 -8.05
N PRO A 152 6.73 9.61 -8.09
CA PRO A 152 6.16 10.20 -9.30
C PRO A 152 6.86 11.52 -9.61
N VAL A 153 7.21 11.73 -10.88
CA VAL A 153 7.86 12.98 -11.30
C VAL A 153 6.83 14.12 -11.23
N ARG A 154 6.96 15.00 -10.23
CA ARG A 154 6.17 16.23 -10.08
C ARG A 154 6.55 17.25 -11.15
N ASN A 155 5.92 17.21 -12.33
CA ASN A 155 5.71 18.44 -13.14
C ASN A 155 4.77 18.29 -14.36
N THR A 156 3.95 17.25 -14.46
CA THR A 156 3.19 17.01 -15.71
C THR A 156 1.77 16.61 -15.44
N ALA A 157 0.87 16.94 -16.38
CA ALA A 157 -0.51 16.44 -16.46
C ALA A 157 -0.58 14.92 -16.73
N ASP A 158 0.43 14.16 -16.31
CA ASP A 158 0.61 12.73 -16.45
C ASP A 158 1.32 12.20 -15.20
N LEU A 159 0.94 11.01 -14.74
CA LEU A 159 1.69 10.27 -13.75
C LEU A 159 2.87 9.58 -14.45
N ARG A 160 4.10 9.94 -14.10
CA ARG A 160 5.32 9.35 -14.68
C ARG A 160 6.08 8.55 -13.64
N LEU A 161 6.24 7.25 -13.90
CA LEU A 161 7.03 6.32 -13.09
C LEU A 161 8.35 6.02 -13.81
N ARG A 162 9.45 6.03 -13.06
CA ARG A 162 10.77 5.65 -13.54
C ARG A 162 11.05 4.22 -13.09
N ILE A 163 11.23 3.32 -14.05
CA ILE A 163 11.43 1.89 -13.80
C ILE A 163 12.63 1.43 -14.63
N ARG A 164 13.73 1.00 -14.00
CA ARG A 164 14.92 0.52 -14.75
C ARG A 164 14.86 -0.95 -15.09
N ASP A 165 14.17 -1.75 -14.28
CA ASP A 165 13.95 -3.15 -14.57
C ASP A 165 12.97 -3.28 -15.74
N THR A 166 13.46 -3.82 -16.85
CA THR A 166 12.69 -3.99 -18.09
C THR A 166 11.56 -5.01 -17.94
N GLU A 167 11.74 -6.05 -17.13
CA GLU A 167 10.67 -7.00 -16.80
C GLU A 167 9.60 -6.32 -15.95
N LEU A 168 9.99 -5.53 -14.95
CA LEU A 168 9.06 -4.76 -14.12
C LEU A 168 8.31 -3.71 -14.94
N LEU A 169 8.98 -3.04 -15.89
CA LEU A 169 8.34 -2.12 -16.82
C LEU A 169 7.30 -2.85 -17.69
N ALA A 170 7.66 -4.00 -18.25
CA ALA A 170 6.74 -4.80 -19.05
C ALA A 170 5.55 -5.29 -18.21
N LEU A 171 5.78 -5.68 -16.96
CA LEU A 171 4.73 -6.07 -16.01
C LEU A 171 3.79 -4.89 -15.71
N ALA A 172 4.33 -3.69 -15.52
CA ALA A 172 3.56 -2.47 -15.29
C ALA A 172 2.67 -2.12 -16.50
N VAL A 173 3.21 -2.25 -17.73
CA VAL A 173 2.42 -2.04 -18.97
C VAL A 173 1.30 -3.06 -19.09
N ARG A 174 1.58 -4.36 -18.91
CA ARG A 174 0.56 -5.42 -19.00
C ARG A 174 -0.52 -5.27 -17.93
N SER A 175 -0.13 -4.99 -16.69
CA SER A 175 -1.09 -4.76 -15.60
C SER A 175 -1.96 -3.52 -15.87
N ALA A 176 -1.43 -2.47 -16.49
CA ALA A 176 -2.26 -1.34 -16.94
C ALA A 176 -3.27 -1.74 -18.02
N GLN A 177 -2.88 -2.57 -18.98
CA GLN A 177 -3.78 -3.10 -20.01
C GLN A 177 -4.91 -3.92 -19.38
N VAL A 178 -4.60 -4.79 -18.40
CA VAL A 178 -5.60 -5.55 -17.63
C VAL A 178 -6.58 -4.61 -16.90
N LEU A 179 -6.10 -3.46 -16.40
CA LEU A 179 -6.94 -2.46 -15.74
C LEU A 179 -7.67 -1.51 -16.71
N GLY A 180 -7.47 -1.64 -18.02
CA GLY A 180 -8.03 -0.73 -19.01
C GLY A 180 -7.50 0.71 -18.88
N VAL A 181 -6.28 0.87 -18.37
CA VAL A 181 -5.63 2.16 -18.15
C VAL A 181 -4.71 2.47 -19.33
N PRO A 182 -4.90 3.59 -20.05
CA PRO A 182 -4.01 3.96 -21.14
C PRO A 182 -2.64 4.35 -20.59
N THR A 183 -1.60 3.64 -21.04
CA THR A 183 -0.22 3.89 -20.64
C THR A 183 0.71 3.93 -21.84
N GLN A 184 1.69 4.82 -21.78
CA GLN A 184 2.76 4.92 -22.75
C GLN A 184 4.09 4.61 -22.07
N ALA A 185 4.74 3.54 -22.49
CA ALA A 185 6.09 3.21 -22.05
C ALA A 185 7.11 3.71 -23.07
N ARG A 186 8.15 4.38 -22.60
CA ARG A 186 9.31 4.77 -23.42
C ARG A 186 10.57 4.25 -22.76
N ALA A 187 11.26 3.33 -23.42
CA ALA A 187 12.62 2.95 -23.03
C ALA A 187 13.59 4.06 -23.45
N THR A 188 14.41 4.52 -22.50
CA THR A 188 15.47 5.51 -22.73
C THR A 188 16.78 4.94 -22.17
N GLY A 189 17.50 4.17 -23.01
CA GLY A 189 18.68 3.43 -22.57
C GLY A 189 18.33 2.36 -21.51
N THR A 190 19.04 2.36 -20.38
CA THR A 190 18.81 1.44 -19.25
C THR A 190 17.66 1.87 -18.33
N LEU A 191 16.94 2.96 -18.65
CA LEU A 191 15.82 3.47 -17.88
C LEU A 191 14.54 3.44 -18.70
N GLY A 192 13.52 2.74 -18.20
CA GLY A 192 12.16 2.86 -18.67
C GLY A 192 11.42 4.01 -18.01
N VAL A 193 10.70 4.80 -18.79
CA VAL A 193 9.73 5.77 -18.28
C VAL A 193 8.34 5.31 -18.69
N LEU A 194 7.50 5.03 -17.68
CA LEU A 194 6.09 4.72 -17.86
C LEU A 194 5.28 5.98 -17.58
N SER A 195 4.48 6.41 -18.54
CA SER A 195 3.58 7.55 -18.41
C SER A 195 2.13 7.06 -18.44
N VAL A 196 1.34 7.50 -17.46
CA VAL A 196 -0.11 7.28 -17.38
C VAL A 196 -0.80 8.62 -17.54
N SER A 197 -1.69 8.74 -18.53
CA SER A 197 -2.36 10.01 -18.84
C SER A 197 -3.26 10.46 -17.68
N ALA A 198 -3.20 11.74 -17.28
CA ALA A 198 -3.93 12.21 -16.09
C ALA A 198 -5.39 12.64 -16.31
N THR A 199 -5.90 12.67 -17.54
CA THR A 199 -7.31 13.03 -17.78
C THR A 199 -8.26 11.91 -17.39
N ASP A 200 -8.07 10.69 -17.92
CA ASP A 200 -8.93 9.54 -17.60
C ASP A 200 -8.17 8.37 -16.96
N GLY A 201 -6.89 8.17 -17.33
CA GLY A 201 -6.12 7.00 -16.93
C GLY A 201 -5.81 6.96 -15.44
N VAL A 202 -5.37 8.09 -14.88
CA VAL A 202 -5.05 8.17 -13.44
C VAL A 202 -6.31 7.99 -12.58
N TYR A 203 -7.44 8.62 -12.90
CA TYR A 203 -8.66 8.45 -12.11
C TYR A 203 -9.21 7.04 -12.16
N ARG A 204 -9.21 6.40 -13.34
CA ARG A 204 -9.59 4.98 -13.47
C ARG A 204 -8.65 4.09 -12.69
N LEU A 205 -7.34 4.33 -12.78
CA LEU A 205 -6.36 3.60 -12.00
C LEU A 205 -6.69 3.74 -10.50
N LEU A 206 -6.87 4.96 -10.00
CA LEU A 206 -7.15 5.20 -8.57
C LEU A 206 -8.45 4.57 -8.06
N ASP A 207 -9.53 4.60 -8.84
CA ASP A 207 -10.80 3.97 -8.50
C ASP A 207 -10.67 2.43 -8.43
N ARG A 208 -9.70 1.85 -9.15
CA ARG A 208 -9.39 0.41 -9.10
C ARG A 208 -8.44 0.02 -7.97
N LEU A 209 -7.50 0.90 -7.60
CA LEU A 209 -6.47 0.62 -6.58
C LEU A 209 -6.98 0.81 -5.15
N VAL A 210 -7.90 1.73 -4.95
CA VAL A 210 -8.52 1.98 -3.66
C VAL A 210 -9.98 1.58 -3.80
N PRO A 211 -10.37 0.36 -3.38
CA PRO A 211 -11.78 0.05 -3.24
C PRO A 211 -12.37 1.17 -2.39
N ARG A 212 -13.45 1.80 -2.87
CA ARG A 212 -14.11 2.85 -2.11
C ARG A 212 -14.36 2.27 -0.72
N LEU A 213 -13.73 2.86 0.30
CA LEU A 213 -14.14 2.64 1.68
C LEU A 213 -15.66 2.76 1.65
N PRO A 214 -16.41 1.72 2.08
CA PRO A 214 -17.86 1.78 2.03
C PRO A 214 -18.22 3.11 2.69
N ALA A 215 -18.91 3.96 1.94
CA ALA A 215 -19.31 5.27 2.45
C ALA A 215 -19.93 4.97 3.80
N ALA A 216 -19.29 5.44 4.88
CA ALA A 216 -19.81 5.27 6.23
C ALA A 216 -21.26 5.69 6.10
N ARG A 217 -22.19 4.72 6.25
CA ARG A 217 -23.61 4.96 6.02
C ARG A 217 -23.91 6.21 6.81
N ARG A 218 -24.14 7.33 6.14
CA ARG A 218 -24.58 8.54 6.84
C ARG A 218 -25.80 8.07 7.61
N PRO A 219 -25.85 8.24 8.94
CA PRO A 219 -27.09 8.00 9.65
C PRO A 219 -28.14 8.83 8.92
N VAL A 220 -29.15 8.16 8.38
CA VAL A 220 -30.25 8.82 7.69
C VAL A 220 -30.82 9.80 8.70
N PRO A 221 -30.77 11.13 8.45
CA PRO A 221 -31.42 12.09 9.33
C PRO A 221 -32.92 11.81 9.22
N GLY A 222 -33.48 11.13 10.22
CA GLY A 222 -34.92 10.83 10.26
C GLY A 222 -35.32 9.41 10.63
N SER A 223 -34.40 8.45 10.80
CA SER A 223 -34.79 7.17 11.39
C SER A 223 -34.99 7.33 12.91
N ARG A 224 -36.20 7.77 13.28
CA ARG A 224 -36.72 7.71 14.64
C ARG A 224 -36.66 6.25 15.12
N PRO A 225 -36.04 5.95 16.27
CA PRO A 225 -36.20 4.64 16.89
C PRO A 225 -37.65 4.50 17.36
N THR A 226 -38.43 3.71 16.63
CA THR A 226 -39.76 3.26 17.05
C THR A 226 -39.55 2.24 18.17
N GLY A 227 -39.55 2.70 19.42
CA GLY A 227 -39.43 1.78 20.55
C GLY A 227 -38.83 2.39 21.80
N MET A 228 -39.35 3.53 22.28
CA MET A 228 -39.24 3.85 23.70
C MET A 228 -40.58 3.57 24.36
N THR A 229 -40.70 2.36 24.87
CA THR A 229 -41.70 1.96 25.84
C THR A 229 -41.57 2.88 27.06
N ARG A 230 -42.60 3.67 27.29
CA ARG A 230 -42.76 4.60 28.41
C ARG A 230 -42.75 3.82 29.74
N PRO A 231 -41.85 4.11 30.70
CA PRO A 231 -41.97 3.53 32.03
C PRO A 231 -43.16 4.14 32.77
N ALA A 232 -43.86 3.26 33.49
CA ALA A 232 -45.07 3.53 34.26
C ALA A 232 -44.82 4.55 35.39
N ARG A 233 -45.80 5.45 35.54
CA ARG A 233 -45.89 6.46 36.58
C ARG A 233 -46.19 5.76 37.92
N ALA A 234 -45.22 5.68 38.82
CA ALA A 234 -45.43 5.23 40.19
C ALA A 234 -46.28 6.27 40.94
N GLY A 235 -47.47 5.84 41.35
CA GLY A 235 -48.40 6.62 42.16
C GLY A 235 -48.04 6.58 43.63
N ALA A 236 -47.91 7.80 44.18
CA ALA A 236 -48.23 8.26 45.53
C ALA A 236 -48.34 7.25 46.69
N ALA A 237 -47.50 7.50 47.68
CA ALA A 237 -47.52 6.97 49.04
C ALA A 237 -48.84 7.24 49.77
N ALA A 238 -49.36 6.21 50.44
CA ALA A 238 -50.35 6.30 51.52
C ALA A 238 -49.68 5.80 52.82
N GLY A 239 -49.73 6.63 53.86
CA GLY A 239 -48.91 6.51 55.06
C GLY A 239 -49.33 5.43 56.08
N PRO A 240 -48.46 5.12 57.05
CA PRO A 240 -48.77 4.19 58.14
C PRO A 240 -49.52 4.88 59.28
N ARG A 241 -50.57 4.20 59.76
CA ARG A 241 -51.38 4.54 60.94
C ARG A 241 -50.55 4.38 62.22
N ARG A 242 -50.59 5.39 63.09
CA ARG A 242 -50.15 5.31 64.50
C ARG A 242 -51.16 4.52 65.35
N PRO A 243 -50.70 3.68 66.28
CA PRO A 243 -51.40 3.44 67.55
C PRO A 243 -50.81 4.29 68.68
N MET A 244 -51.71 4.72 69.58
CA MET A 244 -51.51 5.53 70.79
C MET A 244 -50.76 4.77 71.91
N PRO A 245 -50.20 5.50 72.90
CA PRO A 245 -49.42 4.96 74.00
C PRO A 245 -50.28 4.40 75.13
N ILE A 246 -49.70 3.45 75.87
CA ILE A 246 -50.18 2.98 77.16
C ILE A 246 -49.60 3.91 78.22
N HIS A 247 -50.45 4.78 78.79
CA HIS A 247 -50.64 5.08 80.22
C HIS A 247 -51.45 6.37 80.40
#